data_AF-A0A3E2CTZ2-F1
#
_entry.id   AF-A0A3E2CTZ2-F1
#
_cell.length_a   1.000
_cell.length_b   1.000
_cell.length_c   1.000
_cell.angle_alpha   90.00
_cell.angle_beta   90.00
_cell.angle_gamma   90.00
#
_symmetry.space_group_name_H-M   'P 1'
#
loop_
_entity.id
_entity.type
_entity.pdbx_description
1 polymer ?
#
loop_
_entity_poly.entity_id
_entity_poly.type
_entity_poly.pdbx_seq_one_letter_code
_entity_poly.pdbx_strand_id
1 'polypeptide(L)'
;MKHVFKATKIGWDKEQDGVWFDADYYTKEEAEAEFKPYQGTTQRGYPYTGYEYDGVEYLDFTYLGEYENDNIPKNDDYFEHIKKKSK
;
A
#
# COMPACT_ATOMS: atom_id res chain seq x y z
N MET A 1 -12.60 7.52 11.17
CA MET A 1 -12.20 6.11 10.82
C MET A 1 -11.00 6.18 9.88
N LYS A 2 -10.32 5.08 9.52
CA LYS A 2 -9.20 5.14 8.56
C LYS A 2 -9.29 4.09 7.46
N HIS A 3 -9.12 4.52 6.22
CA HIS A 3 -8.90 3.65 5.07
C HIS A 3 -7.47 3.12 5.11
N VAL A 4 -7.31 1.80 5.22
CA VAL A 4 -5.99 1.18 5.33
C VAL A 4 -5.62 0.50 4.02
N PHE A 5 -4.43 0.80 3.54
CA PHE A 5 -3.81 0.25 2.35
C PHE A 5 -2.52 -0.47 2.72
N LYS A 6 -2.27 -1.54 1.98
CA LYS A 6 -1.04 -2.30 1.98
C LYS A 6 -0.29 -1.98 0.71
N ALA A 7 0.80 -1.25 0.79
CA ALA A 7 1.62 -0.91 -0.36
C ALA A 7 2.89 -1.77 -0.37
N THR A 8 3.22 -2.39 -1.50
CA THR A 8 4.43 -3.23 -1.66
C THR A 8 5.48 -2.41 -2.38
N LYS A 9 6.63 -2.18 -1.75
CA LYS A 9 7.73 -1.42 -2.34
C LYS A 9 8.33 -2.15 -3.54
N ILE A 10 8.96 -1.37 -4.40
CA ILE A 10 9.72 -1.88 -5.52
C ILE A 10 10.99 -2.56 -5.01
N GLY A 11 11.20 -3.81 -5.42
CA GLY A 11 12.35 -4.60 -5.03
C GLY A 11 12.02 -6.08 -4.86
N TRP A 12 13.05 -6.90 -4.68
CA TRP A 12 12.91 -8.35 -4.51
C TRP A 12 12.57 -8.76 -3.07
N ASP A 13 12.85 -7.88 -2.11
CA ASP A 13 12.61 -8.10 -0.68
C ASP A 13 11.12 -8.07 -0.31
N LYS A 14 10.24 -7.61 -1.22
CA LYS A 14 8.80 -7.50 -1.02
C LYS A 14 8.47 -6.78 0.29
N GLU A 15 9.21 -5.70 0.57
CA GLU A 15 8.96 -4.83 1.70
C GLU A 15 7.56 -4.22 1.55
N GLN A 16 6.83 -4.13 2.67
CA GLN A 16 5.43 -3.71 2.69
C GLN A 16 5.27 -2.58 3.70
N ASP A 17 4.55 -1.55 3.29
CA ASP A 17 4.12 -0.45 4.15
C ASP A 17 2.61 -0.49 4.35
N GLY A 18 2.19 -0.16 5.56
CA GLY A 18 0.83 0.28 5.84
C GLY A 18 0.71 1.77 5.54
N VAL A 19 -0.21 2.13 4.65
CA VAL A 19 -0.60 3.51 4.40
C VAL A 19 -2.03 3.68 4.89
N TRP A 20 -2.32 4.73 5.64
CA TRP A 20 -3.66 4.98 6.17
C TRP A 20 -4.11 6.41 5.90
N PHE A 21 -5.34 6.53 5.40
CA PHE A 21 -5.99 7.80 5.16
C PHE A 21 -7.14 7.96 6.12
N ASP A 22 -7.34 9.18 6.60
CA ASP A 22 -8.43 9.48 7.52
C ASP A 22 -9.75 9.50 6.74
N ALA A 23 -10.67 8.59 7.07
CA ALA A 23 -11.95 8.40 6.38
C ALA A 23 -12.92 9.59 6.58
N ASP A 24 -12.64 10.44 7.57
CA ASP A 24 -13.35 11.70 7.77
C ASP A 24 -12.96 12.76 6.71
N TYR A 25 -11.81 12.59 6.05
CA TYR A 25 -11.27 13.53 5.05
C TYR A 25 -11.14 12.95 3.65
N TYR A 26 -11.02 11.62 3.54
CA TYR A 26 -10.82 10.91 2.28
C TYR A 26 -11.87 9.83 2.14
N THR A 27 -12.51 9.74 0.99
CA THR A 27 -13.20 8.52 0.59
C THR A 27 -12.19 7.45 0.16
N LYS A 28 -12.64 6.18 0.06
CA LYS A 28 -11.85 5.08 -0.49
C LYS A 28 -11.25 5.44 -1.86
N GLU A 29 -12.06 6.01 -2.74
CA GLU A 29 -11.65 6.35 -4.12
C GLU A 29 -10.62 7.49 -4.13
N GLU A 30 -10.78 8.50 -3.27
CA GLU A 30 -9.80 9.58 -3.13
C GLU A 30 -8.48 9.08 -2.55
N ALA A 31 -8.54 8.22 -1.53
CA ALA A 31 -7.36 7.60 -0.96
C ALA A 31 -6.64 6.67 -1.95
N GLU A 32 -7.39 5.95 -2.80
CA GLU A 32 -6.82 5.18 -3.92
C GLU A 32 -6.17 6.08 -4.97
N ALA A 33 -6.75 7.25 -5.25
CA ALA A 33 -6.23 8.20 -6.23
C ALA A 33 -4.91 8.86 -5.80
N GLU A 34 -4.61 8.90 -4.50
CA GLU A 34 -3.33 9.40 -3.98
C GLU A 34 -2.13 8.53 -4.41
N PHE A 35 -2.38 7.25 -4.73
CA PHE A 35 -1.40 6.37 -5.35
C PHE A 35 -1.28 6.69 -6.85
N LYS A 36 -0.40 7.63 -7.18
CA LYS A 36 -0.25 8.14 -8.55
C LYS A 36 0.39 7.08 -9.45
N PRO A 37 -0.30 6.58 -10.49
CA PRO A 37 0.27 5.59 -11.36
C PRO A 37 1.39 6.21 -12.21
N TYR A 38 2.46 5.45 -12.40
CA TYR A 38 3.53 5.81 -13.31
C TYR A 38 4.01 4.59 -14.10
N GLN A 39 4.65 4.85 -15.24
CA GLN A 39 5.25 3.81 -16.06
C GLN A 39 6.74 3.71 -15.74
N GLY A 40 7.15 2.55 -15.24
CA GLY A 40 8.53 2.21 -15.01
C GLY A 40 9.04 1.18 -16.00
N THR A 41 10.35 0.99 -16.05
CA THR A 41 10.98 -0.13 -16.78
C THR A 41 11.80 -0.93 -15.80
N THR A 42 11.57 -2.25 -15.74
CA THR A 42 12.37 -3.16 -14.94
C THR A 42 13.83 -3.15 -15.41
N GLN A 43 14.75 -3.59 -14.55
CA GLN A 43 16.17 -3.73 -14.94
C GLN A 43 16.38 -4.63 -16.17
N ARG A 44 15.43 -5.51 -16.49
CA ARG A 44 15.45 -6.40 -17.67
C ARG A 44 14.78 -5.80 -18.91
N GLY A 45 14.32 -4.55 -18.86
CA GLY A 45 13.71 -3.85 -20.00
C GLY A 45 12.20 -4.07 -20.18
N TYR A 46 11.54 -4.78 -19.25
CA TYR A 46 10.07 -4.93 -19.30
C TYR A 46 9.38 -3.71 -18.70
N PRO A 47 8.38 -3.12 -19.37
CA PRO A 47 7.57 -2.06 -18.78
C PRO A 47 6.72 -2.60 -17.62
N TYR A 48 6.49 -1.77 -16.62
CA TYR A 48 5.56 -2.05 -15.53
C TYR A 48 4.83 -0.77 -15.13
N THR A 49 3.63 -0.92 -14.56
CA THR A 49 2.93 0.17 -13.89
C THR A 49 3.29 0.11 -12.41
N GLY A 50 3.87 1.17 -11.88
CA GLY A 50 4.08 1.38 -10.45
C GLY A 50 3.17 2.49 -9.94
N TYR A 51 3.21 2.72 -8.64
CA TYR A 51 2.44 3.76 -7.97
C TYR A 51 3.34 4.56 -7.03
N GLU A 52 3.31 5.88 -7.14
CA GLU A 52 4.03 6.78 -6.25
C GLU A 52 3.08 7.34 -5.20
N TYR A 53 3.49 7.29 -3.94
CA TYR A 53 2.80 7.95 -2.84
C TYR A 53 3.81 8.56 -1.87
N ASP A 54 3.65 9.83 -1.55
CA ASP A 54 4.53 10.60 -0.63
C ASP A 54 6.04 10.51 -0.97
N GLY A 55 6.36 10.44 -2.27
CA GLY A 55 7.74 10.28 -2.76
C GLY A 55 8.32 8.87 -2.62
N VAL A 56 7.51 7.89 -2.19
CA VAL A 56 7.87 6.48 -2.15
C VAL A 56 7.24 5.75 -3.34
N GLU A 57 8.06 4.95 -4.02
CA GLU A 57 7.64 4.14 -5.16
C GLU A 57 7.21 2.73 -4.73
N TYR A 58 6.00 2.37 -5.10
CA TYR A 58 5.37 1.08 -4.84
C TYR A 58 5.13 0.32 -6.16
N LEU A 59 5.31 -1.00 -6.11
CA LEU A 59 5.00 -1.89 -7.23
C LEU A 59 3.50 -2.13 -7.34
N ASP A 60 2.83 -2.24 -6.19
CA ASP A 60 1.41 -2.57 -6.07
C ASP A 60 0.88 -2.08 -4.72
N PHE A 61 -0.43 -1.85 -4.63
CA PHE A 61 -1.10 -1.60 -3.37
C PHE A 61 -2.43 -2.36 -3.29
N THR A 62 -2.85 -2.70 -2.08
CA THR A 62 -4.09 -3.42 -1.80
C THR A 62 -4.86 -2.71 -0.71
N TYR A 63 -6.14 -2.40 -0.95
CA TYR A 63 -7.02 -1.87 0.08
C TYR A 63 -7.45 -2.97 1.05
N LEU A 64 -7.27 -2.73 2.36
CA LEU A 64 -7.60 -3.70 3.42
C LEU A 64 -8.95 -3.44 4.08
N GLY A 65 -9.48 -2.22 4.00
CA GLY A 65 -10.75 -1.83 4.62
C GLY A 65 -10.65 -0.60 5.50
N GLU A 66 -11.76 -0.30 6.18
CA GLU A 66 -11.87 0.77 7.17
C GLU A 66 -11.62 0.24 8.57
N TYR A 67 -10.76 0.92 9.33
CA TYR A 67 -10.43 0.57 10.69
C TYR A 67 -10.62 1.78 11.61
N GLU A 68 -11.00 1.55 12.86
CA GLU A 68 -10.97 2.60 13.88
C GLU A 68 -9.53 2.96 14.23
N ASN A 69 -9.28 4.19 14.69
CA ASN A 69 -7.92 4.70 14.92
C ASN A 69 -7.11 3.85 15.93
N ASP A 70 -7.79 3.29 16.95
CA ASP A 70 -7.21 2.38 17.94
C ASP A 70 -7.07 0.93 17.45
N ASN A 71 -7.72 0.58 16.35
CA ASN A 71 -7.74 -0.77 15.75
C ASN A 71 -6.93 -0.84 14.45
N ILE A 72 -6.16 0.20 14.11
CA ILE A 72 -5.31 0.17 12.92
C ILE A 72 -4.23 -0.88 13.13
N PRO A 73 -4.11 -1.86 12.23
CA PRO A 73 -3.04 -2.83 12.31
C PRO A 73 -1.67 -2.15 12.25
N LYS A 74 -0.86 -2.30 13.31
CA LYS A 74 0.51 -1.78 13.33
C LYS A 74 1.36 -2.54 12.31
N ASN A 75 2.14 -1.78 11.53
CA ASN A 75 2.92 -2.21 10.38
C ASN A 75 3.74 -3.50 10.67
N ASP A 76 4.41 -3.58 11.83
CA ASP A 76 5.20 -4.77 12.20
C ASP A 76 4.36 -6.04 12.41
N ASP A 77 3.26 -6.00 13.17
CA ASP A 77 2.60 -7.22 13.65
C ASP A 77 1.59 -7.79 12.64
N TYR A 78 0.88 -6.92 11.91
CA TYR A 78 -0.20 -7.35 11.02
C TYR A 78 0.27 -7.82 9.65
N PHE A 79 1.28 -7.15 9.06
CA PHE A 79 1.83 -7.60 7.78
C PHE A 79 2.59 -8.91 7.92
N GLU A 80 3.26 -9.14 9.05
CA GLU A 80 3.80 -10.45 9.46
C GLU A 80 2.69 -11.52 9.56
N HIS A 81 1.56 -11.20 10.19
CA HIS A 81 0.45 -12.16 10.37
C HIS A 81 -0.27 -12.50 9.05
N ILE A 82 -0.42 -11.53 8.14
CA ILE A 82 -0.96 -11.78 6.79
C ILE A 82 0.04 -12.58 5.96
N LYS A 83 1.35 -12.28 6.05
CA LYS A 83 2.41 -13.04 5.37
C LYS A 83 2.42 -14.52 5.78
N LYS A 84 2.05 -14.84 7.02
CA LYS A 84 1.89 -16.23 7.50
C LYS A 84 0.61 -16.93 7.02
N LYS A 85 -0.47 -16.20 6.71
CA LYS A 85 -1.74 -16.80 6.24
C LYS A 85 -1.76 -17.16 4.75
N SER A 86 -0.84 -16.64 3.94
CA SER A 86 -0.75 -16.95 2.50
C SER A 86 0.21 -18.09 2.16
N LYS A 87 0.50 -19.01 3.10
CA LYS A 87 1.38 -20.16 2.87
C LYS A 87 0.65 -21.49 2.97
#